data_AF-A0A0R0I7P6-F1
#
_entry.id   AF-A0A0R0I7P6-F1
#
_cell.length_a   1.000
_cell.length_b   1.000
_cell.length_c   1.000
_cell.angle_alpha   90.00
_cell.angle_beta   90.00
_cell.angle_gamma   90.00
#
_symmetry.space_group_name_H-M   'P 1'
#
loop_
_entity.id
_entity.type
_entity.pdbx_description
1 polymer ?
#
loop_
_entity_poly.entity_id
_entity_poly.type
_entity_poly.pdbx_seq_one_letter_code
_entity_poly.pdbx_strand_id
1 'polypeptide(L)'
;MTSFLSIELKNIIIDAKPVVSGAGCSAKENLLFTEDEEFVVVLENGAIPRTHRVKGTNYCLINVFPNRIPGRAIIISVIDNLVKGALDQALQNLNLLMGFPENLGLHYLPLFP
;
A
#
# COMPACT_ATOMS: atom_id res chain seq x y z
N MET A 1 31.64 -21.93 -0.63
CA MET A 1 30.35 -21.99 -1.35
C MET A 1 29.51 -20.84 -0.81
N THR A 2 29.54 -19.68 -1.48
CA THR A 2 28.86 -18.46 -1.04
C THR A 2 27.35 -18.69 -1.15
N SER A 3 26.69 -18.84 0.00
CA SER A 3 25.23 -18.90 0.07
C SER A 3 24.67 -17.54 -0.34
N PHE A 4 24.14 -17.45 -1.55
CA PHE A 4 23.37 -16.28 -1.95
C PHE A 4 22.12 -16.22 -1.08
N LEU A 5 22.10 -15.28 -0.13
CA LEU A 5 20.99 -15.06 0.79
C LEU A 5 19.75 -14.66 -0.01
N SER A 6 18.75 -15.54 -0.05
CA SER A 6 17.40 -15.17 -0.48
C SER A 6 16.87 -14.08 0.44
N ILE A 7 16.16 -13.08 -0.10
CA ILE A 7 15.41 -12.16 0.76
C ILE A 7 14.34 -12.97 1.51
N GLU A 8 14.40 -12.95 2.84
CA GLU A 8 13.31 -13.46 3.66
C GLU A 8 12.20 -12.40 3.68
N LEU A 9 11.00 -12.75 3.23
CA LEU A 9 9.88 -11.79 3.13
C LEU A 9 9.54 -11.10 4.46
N LYS A 10 9.77 -11.79 5.58
CA LYS A 10 9.62 -11.24 6.94
C LYS A 10 10.52 -10.03 7.24
N ASN A 11 11.56 -9.78 6.42
CA ASN A 11 12.51 -8.68 6.58
C ASN A 11 12.18 -7.48 5.67
N ILE A 12 11.05 -7.51 4.95
CA ILE A 12 10.63 -6.40 4.08
C ILE A 12 9.67 -5.51 4.87
N ILE A 13 9.96 -4.21 4.92
CA ILE A 13 9.08 -3.20 5.54
C ILE A 13 8.43 -2.38 4.44
N ILE A 14 7.11 -2.22 4.54
CA ILE A 14 6.33 -1.35 3.68
C ILE A 14 5.90 -0.16 4.53
N ASP A 15 6.55 0.98 4.32
CA ASP A 15 6.12 2.27 4.86
C ASP A 15 5.16 2.91 3.85
N ALA A 16 3.86 2.74 4.07
CA ALA A 16 2.82 3.32 3.24
C ALA A 16 2.20 4.52 3.99
N LYS A 17 2.54 5.74 3.56
CA LYS A 17 1.99 6.95 4.17
C LYS A 17 0.67 7.35 3.52
N PRO A 18 -0.25 7.94 4.30
CA PRO A 18 -1.58 8.31 3.82
C PRO A 18 -1.55 9.40 2.74
N VAL A 19 -0.48 10.19 2.63
CA VAL A 19 -0.46 11.46 1.85
C VAL A 19 0.94 11.82 1.32
N VAL A 20 1.00 12.71 0.31
CA VAL A 20 2.21 13.40 -0.20
C VAL A 20 2.97 14.13 0.91
N SER A 21 3.72 13.38 1.70
CA SER A 21 4.90 13.86 2.43
C SER A 21 6.08 12.97 2.03
N GLY A 22 6.38 12.91 0.72
CA GLY A 22 7.51 12.15 0.17
C GLY A 22 8.90 12.70 0.54
N ALA A 23 9.02 13.61 1.52
CA ALA A 23 10.27 14.28 1.88
C ALA A 23 10.98 13.68 3.11
N GLY A 24 10.49 12.59 3.70
CA GLY A 24 11.19 11.99 4.84
C GLY A 24 10.72 10.58 5.14
N CYS A 25 11.47 9.58 4.70
CA CYS A 25 11.34 8.20 5.18
C CYS A 25 12.72 7.59 5.34
N SER A 26 13.13 7.41 6.60
CA SER A 26 14.13 6.42 6.96
C SER A 26 13.40 5.08 7.03
N ALA A 27 13.84 4.10 6.25
CA ALA A 27 13.32 2.74 6.36
C ALA A 27 13.52 2.25 7.80
N LYS A 28 12.44 1.92 8.51
CA LYS A 28 12.53 1.30 9.83
C LYS A 28 12.49 -0.21 9.65
N GLU A 29 13.44 -0.90 10.29
CA GLU A 29 13.59 -2.34 10.21
C GLU A 29 12.65 -3.10 11.17
N ASN A 30 12.25 -4.27 10.69
CA ASN A 30 11.42 -5.29 11.34
C ASN A 30 9.95 -4.90 11.44
N LEU A 31 9.13 -5.93 11.23
CA LEU A 31 7.68 -5.92 11.19
C LEU A 31 7.14 -5.50 9.80
N LEU A 32 6.48 -6.44 9.10
CA LEU A 32 5.55 -6.16 7.99
C LEU A 32 4.34 -5.43 8.57
N PHE A 33 4.60 -4.27 9.15
CA PHE A 33 3.64 -3.41 9.78
C PHE A 33 3.61 -2.22 8.86
N THR A 34 2.50 -2.10 8.15
CA THR A 34 2.10 -0.75 7.80
C THR A 34 1.93 -0.02 9.13
N GLU A 35 2.27 1.26 9.18
CA GLU A 35 1.51 2.09 10.11
C GLU A 35 0.02 1.85 9.78
N ASP A 36 -0.82 1.67 10.80
CA ASP A 36 -2.20 1.19 10.63
C ASP A 36 -2.97 2.22 9.80
N GLU A 37 -3.07 1.96 8.49
CA GLU A 37 -3.52 2.91 7.49
C GLU A 37 -4.74 2.32 6.81
N GLU A 38 -5.90 2.92 7.09
CA GLU A 38 -7.20 2.37 6.73
C GLU A 38 -7.31 2.03 5.23
N PHE A 39 -6.70 2.86 4.38
CA PHE A 39 -6.79 2.73 2.94
C PHE A 39 -5.67 1.88 2.33
N VAL A 40 -4.76 1.32 3.14
CA VAL A 40 -3.67 0.45 2.67
C VAL A 40 -3.84 -0.94 3.25
N VAL A 41 -4.15 -1.91 2.39
CA VAL A 41 -4.37 -3.30 2.79
C VAL A 41 -3.21 -4.15 2.29
N VAL A 42 -2.42 -4.67 3.23
CA VAL A 42 -1.42 -5.71 2.96
C VAL A 42 -2.13 -7.05 2.85
N LEU A 43 -2.06 -7.69 1.68
CA LEU A 43 -2.67 -8.99 1.46
C LEU A 43 -1.83 -10.12 2.08
N GLU A 44 -2.49 -11.25 2.34
CA GLU A 44 -1.82 -12.46 2.81
C GLU A 44 -0.78 -12.99 1.80
N ASN A 45 0.25 -13.67 2.30
CA ASN A 45 1.32 -14.24 1.47
C ASN A 45 0.75 -15.08 0.32
N GLY A 46 1.18 -14.78 -0.91
CA GLY A 46 0.75 -15.47 -2.13
C GLY A 46 -0.51 -14.91 -2.79
N ALA A 47 -1.27 -14.04 -2.12
CA ALA A 47 -2.43 -13.40 -2.71
C ALA A 47 -2.03 -12.31 -3.72
N ILE A 48 -2.41 -12.45 -4.98
CA ILE A 48 -2.07 -11.48 -6.03
C ILE A 48 -3.04 -10.28 -5.96
N PRO A 49 -2.56 -9.04 -5.74
CA PRO A 49 -3.40 -7.85 -5.84
C PRO A 49 -3.97 -7.70 -7.25
N ARG A 50 -5.27 -7.39 -7.37
CA ARG A 50 -5.96 -7.26 -8.66
C ARG A 50 -6.69 -5.93 -8.76
N THR A 51 -6.54 -5.24 -9.90
CA THR A 51 -7.12 -3.90 -10.14
C THR A 51 -8.64 -3.85 -10.01
N HIS A 52 -9.35 -4.90 -10.41
CA HIS A 52 -10.82 -4.95 -10.27
C HIS A 52 -11.31 -4.95 -8.81
N ARG A 53 -10.44 -5.28 -7.83
CA ARG A 53 -10.82 -5.27 -6.41
C ARG A 53 -10.79 -3.87 -5.80
N VAL A 54 -10.13 -2.91 -6.46
CA VAL A 54 -9.97 -1.53 -5.97
C VAL A 54 -10.73 -0.52 -6.81
N LYS A 55 -11.30 -0.94 -7.95
CA LYS A 55 -12.08 -0.09 -8.85
C LYS A 55 -13.22 0.61 -8.10
N GLY A 56 -13.27 1.94 -8.21
CA GLY A 56 -14.23 2.79 -7.53
C GLY A 56 -13.97 2.99 -6.03
N THR A 57 -12.81 2.56 -5.51
CA THR A 57 -12.49 2.68 -4.08
C THR A 57 -11.23 3.49 -3.84
N ASN A 58 -11.13 3.98 -2.61
CA ASN A 58 -9.94 4.64 -2.11
C ASN A 58 -8.89 3.64 -1.55
N TYR A 59 -9.04 2.33 -1.76
CA TYR A 59 -8.11 1.34 -1.23
C TYR A 59 -6.89 1.12 -2.15
N CYS A 60 -5.74 0.88 -1.52
CA CYS A 60 -4.53 0.32 -2.09
C CYS A 60 -4.36 -1.10 -1.58
N LEU A 61 -4.35 -2.10 -2.46
CA LEU A 61 -3.97 -3.46 -2.08
C LEU A 61 -2.51 -3.67 -2.44
N ILE A 62 -1.71 -4.17 -1.51
CA ILE A 62 -0.28 -4.41 -1.71
C ILE A 62 0.11 -5.83 -1.25
N ASN A 63 1.03 -6.45 -1.95
CA ASN A 63 1.67 -7.68 -1.50
C ASN A 63 3.12 -7.80 -2.01
N VAL A 64 3.90 -8.65 -1.35
CA VAL A 64 5.31 -8.89 -1.66
C VAL A 64 5.55 -10.36 -1.99
N PHE A 65 6.33 -10.58 -3.03
CA PHE A 65 6.67 -11.90 -3.55
C PHE A 65 8.18 -12.07 -3.64
N PRO A 66 8.70 -13.28 -3.46
CA PRO A 66 10.12 -13.54 -3.67
C PRO A 66 10.45 -13.42 -5.17
N ASN A 67 11.58 -12.82 -5.50
CA ASN A 67 12.08 -12.79 -6.87
C ASN A 67 12.91 -14.05 -7.17
N ARG A 68 12.95 -14.47 -8.43
CA ARG A 68 13.85 -15.55 -8.90
C ARG A 68 15.33 -15.22 -8.70
N ILE A 69 15.68 -13.93 -8.65
CA ILE A 69 17.04 -13.45 -8.39
C ILE A 69 17.23 -13.32 -6.87
N PRO A 70 18.21 -14.01 -6.26
CA PRO A 70 18.52 -13.86 -4.84
C PRO A 70 18.76 -12.41 -4.45
N GLY A 71 18.37 -12.03 -3.23
CA GLY A 71 18.49 -10.65 -2.78
C GLY A 71 17.46 -9.68 -3.37
N ARG A 72 16.41 -10.16 -4.07
CA ARG A 72 15.35 -9.30 -4.62
C ARG A 72 13.95 -9.77 -4.22
N ALA A 73 13.03 -8.81 -4.14
CA ALA A 73 11.60 -9.03 -3.97
C ALA A 73 10.83 -8.38 -5.14
N ILE A 74 9.59 -8.81 -5.33
CA ILE A 74 8.64 -8.22 -6.26
C ILE A 74 7.51 -7.67 -5.40
N ILE A 75 7.29 -6.36 -5.45
CA ILE A 75 6.17 -5.72 -4.75
C ILE A 75 5.12 -5.40 -5.81
N ILE A 76 3.88 -5.79 -5.56
CA ILE A 76 2.74 -5.46 -6.41
C ILE A 76 1.79 -4.61 -5.57
N SER A 77 1.45 -3.43 -6.06
CA SER A 77 0.38 -2.60 -5.51
C SER A 77 -0.66 -2.29 -6.59
N VAL A 78 -1.93 -2.20 -6.20
CA VAL A 78 -3.03 -1.82 -7.07
C VAL A 78 -3.89 -0.78 -6.38
N ILE A 79 -4.27 0.24 -7.15
CA ILE A 79 -5.20 1.30 -6.78
C ILE A 79 -6.17 1.55 -7.93
N ASP A 80 -7.29 2.22 -7.66
CA ASP A 80 -7.99 2.95 -8.70
C ASP A 80 -7.27 4.28 -8.94
N ASN A 81 -6.83 4.51 -10.19
CA ASN A 81 -6.03 5.66 -10.55
C ASN A 81 -6.80 6.99 -10.56
N LEU A 82 -8.13 6.96 -10.68
CA LEU A 82 -8.97 8.17 -10.65
C LEU A 82 -9.43 8.50 -9.24
N VAL A 83 -9.56 7.48 -8.40
CA VAL A 83 -10.01 7.58 -7.01
C VAL A 83 -8.80 7.80 -6.09
N LYS A 84 -8.18 6.71 -5.57
CA LYS A 84 -6.97 6.79 -4.72
C LYS A 84 -5.77 7.40 -5.44
N GLY A 85 -5.71 7.31 -6.77
CA GLY A 85 -4.63 7.92 -7.56
C GLY A 85 -4.79 9.42 -7.82
N ALA A 86 -5.95 10.02 -7.53
CA ALA A 86 -6.20 11.42 -7.82
C ALA A 86 -7.18 12.07 -6.82
N LEU A 87 -8.49 11.99 -7.10
CA LEU A 87 -9.50 12.82 -6.44
C LEU A 87 -9.59 12.55 -4.94
N ASP A 88 -9.66 11.28 -4.55
CA ASP A 88 -9.85 10.91 -3.15
C ASP A 88 -8.60 11.16 -2.33
N GLN A 89 -7.41 11.02 -2.94
CA GLN A 89 -6.15 11.40 -2.31
C GLN A 89 -6.13 12.91 -2.01
N ALA A 90 -6.64 13.74 -2.92
CA ALA A 90 -6.78 15.16 -2.67
C ALA A 90 -7.82 15.45 -1.57
N LEU A 91 -8.92 14.69 -1.52
CA LEU A 91 -9.93 14.82 -0.48
C LEU A 91 -9.41 14.40 0.90
N GLN A 92 -8.60 13.34 1.00
CA GLN A 92 -7.90 12.98 2.25
C GLN A 92 -7.01 14.13 2.74
N ASN A 93 -6.21 14.71 1.83
CA ASN A 93 -5.37 15.85 2.16
C ASN A 93 -6.20 17.04 2.65
N LEU A 94 -7.34 17.29 2.03
CA LEU A 94 -8.27 18.34 2.42
C LEU A 94 -8.90 18.06 3.79
N ASN A 95 -9.33 16.83 4.04
CA ASN A 95 -9.87 16.42 5.33
C ASN A 95 -8.86 16.71 6.45
N LEU A 96 -7.60 16.28 6.27
CA LEU A 96 -6.52 16.57 7.20
C LEU A 96 -6.27 18.07 7.37
N LEU A 97 -6.22 18.84 6.27
CA LEU A 97 -6.03 20.29 6.32
C LEU A 97 -7.15 21.00 7.10
N MET A 98 -8.38 20.51 6.99
CA MET A 98 -9.56 21.09 7.62
C MET A 98 -9.79 20.56 9.05
N GLY A 99 -8.96 19.63 9.53
CA GLY A 99 -9.12 19.00 10.84
C GLY A 99 -10.28 18.00 10.92
N PHE A 100 -10.75 17.50 9.77
CA PHE A 100 -11.73 16.43 9.68
C PHE A 100 -11.07 15.04 9.77
N PRO A 101 -11.85 13.98 10.08
CA PRO A 101 -11.37 12.61 9.92
C PRO A 101 -10.87 12.38 8.50
N GLU A 102 -9.69 11.79 8.32
CA GLU A 102 -9.09 11.58 7.00
C GLU A 102 -10.03 10.81 6.06
N ASN A 103 -10.73 9.82 6.59
CA ASN A 103 -11.66 8.95 5.89
C ASN A 103 -13.04 9.57 5.61
N LEU A 104 -13.27 10.83 6.01
CA LEU A 104 -14.55 11.49 5.86
C LEU A 104 -14.97 11.49 4.39
N GLY A 105 -16.08 10.80 4.12
CA GLY A 105 -16.66 10.69 2.79
C GLY A 105 -15.93 9.75 1.86
N LEU A 106 -15.09 8.81 2.33
CA LEU A 106 -14.26 7.93 1.47
C LEU A 106 -14.60 6.44 1.57
N HIS A 107 -15.69 6.09 2.26
CA HIS A 107 -16.16 4.70 2.44
C HIS A 107 -17.17 4.28 1.38
N TYR A 108 -16.72 4.25 0.13
CA TYR A 108 -17.52 3.74 -0.97
C TYR A 108 -17.25 2.24 -1.18
N LEU A 109 -18.27 1.50 -1.59
CA LEU A 109 -18.13 0.10 -1.96
C LEU A 109 -17.47 -0.05 -3.34
N PRO A 110 -16.61 -1.07 -3.55
CA PRO A 110 -16.01 -1.33 -4.85
C PRO A 110 -17.05 -1.55 -5.95
N LEU A 111 -16.79 -0.98 -7.13
CA LEU A 111 -17.57 -1.20 -8.32
C LEU A 111 -17.03 -2.42 -9.07
N PHE A 112 -17.65 -3.56 -8.83
CA PHE A 112 -17.40 -4.83 -9.52
C PHE A 112 -18.70 -5.30 -10.19
N PRO A 113 -18.69 -5.84 -11.42
CA PRO A 113 -17.55 -6.23 -12.28
C PRO A 113 -16.86 -5.10 -13.08
#